data_AF-A0A4Y9JTH0-F1
#
_entry.id   AF-A0A4Y9JTH0-F1
#
_cell.length_a   1.000
_cell.length_b   1.000
_cell.length_c   1.000
_cell.angle_alpha   90.00
_cell.angle_beta   90.00
_cell.angle_gamma   90.00
#
_symmetry.space_group_name_H-M   'P 1'
#
loop_
_entity.id
_entity.type
_entity.pdbx_description
1 polymer ?
#
loop_
_entity_poly.entity_id
_entity_poly.type
_entity_poly.pdbx_seq_one_letter_code
_entity_poly.pdbx_strand_id
1 'polypeptide(L)' 'MIHIRLSCLADILDPKNIHSQDHIAKQIEANALYAWQNRHTSESSVRFINKMGDGFFRFLNVKQQPDGSLLVYRN' A
#
# COMPACT_ATOMS: atom_id res chain seq x y z
N MET A 1 -2.01 -17.59 -0.97
CA MET A 1 -2.21 -16.29 -1.65
C MET A 1 -2.47 -15.25 -0.56
N ILE A 2 -1.65 -14.21 -0.45
CA ILE A 2 -1.86 -13.15 0.56
C ILE A 2 -2.86 -12.15 -0.03
N HIS A 3 -3.95 -11.88 0.69
CA HIS A 3 -4.93 -10.88 0.28
C HIS A 3 -4.51 -9.50 0.79
N ILE A 4 -4.47 -8.50 -0.09
CA ILE A 4 -4.08 -7.11 0.24
C ILE A 4 -5.30 -6.22 0.03
N ARG A 5 -5.63 -5.39 1.04
CA ARG A 5 -6.71 -4.42 1.01
C ARG A 5 -6.11 -3.02 1.02
N LEU A 6 -6.51 -2.17 0.07
CA LEU A 6 -6.00 -0.80 -0.05
C LEU A 6 -7.06 0.19 0.43
N SER A 7 -6.97 0.69 1.67
CA SER A 7 -7.87 1.74 2.16
C SER A 7 -7.37 3.15 1.82
N CYS A 8 -6.15 3.29 1.33
CA CYS A 8 -5.54 4.57 0.99
C CYS A 8 -5.86 5.08 -0.41
N LEU A 9 -6.55 4.31 -1.27
CA LEU A 9 -6.74 4.68 -2.68
C LEU A 9 -7.53 5.98 -2.85
N ALA A 10 -8.55 6.23 -2.02
CA ALA A 10 -9.33 7.46 -2.11
C ALA A 10 -8.51 8.73 -1.84
N ASP A 11 -7.45 8.63 -1.02
CA ASP A 11 -6.54 9.75 -0.70
C ASP A 11 -5.46 9.97 -1.77
N ILE A 12 -5.35 9.02 -2.70
CA ILE A 12 -4.21 8.87 -3.59
C ILE A 12 -4.63 9.03 -5.06
N LEU A 13 -5.74 8.41 -5.43
CA LEU A 13 -6.26 8.41 -6.80
C LEU A 13 -6.99 9.72 -7.07
N ASP A 14 -6.83 10.23 -8.29
CA ASP A 14 -7.65 11.32 -8.77
C ASP A 14 -9.04 10.76 -9.13
N PRO A 15 -10.11 11.18 -8.46
CA PRO A 15 -11.46 10.67 -8.74
C PRO A 15 -11.92 10.92 -10.18
N LYS A 16 -11.32 11.89 -10.89
CA LYS A 16 -11.65 12.19 -12.29
C LYS A 16 -10.96 11.25 -13.28
N ASN A 17 -9.96 10.49 -12.84
CA ASN A 17 -9.10 9.71 -13.73
C ASN A 17 -8.81 8.29 -13.21
N ILE A 18 -9.68 7.75 -12.36
CA ILE A 18 -9.50 6.45 -11.66
C ILE A 18 -9.09 5.33 -12.62
N HIS A 19 -9.75 5.22 -13.78
CA HIS A 19 -9.50 4.13 -14.74
C HIS A 19 -8.09 4.14 -15.36
N SER A 20 -7.43 5.29 -15.42
CA SER A 20 -6.04 5.37 -15.93
C SER A 20 -4.99 5.11 -14.84
N GLN A 21 -5.43 4.95 -13.58
CA GLN A 21 -4.56 4.88 -12.41
C GLN A 21 -4.50 3.48 -11.78
N ASP A 22 -5.01 2.44 -12.44
CA ASP A 22 -4.87 1.04 -11.99
C ASP A 22 -3.42 0.63 -11.71
N HIS A 23 -2.47 1.19 -12.47
CA HIS A 23 -1.05 0.97 -12.29
C HIS A 23 -0.54 1.43 -10.91
N ILE A 24 -1.15 2.47 -10.33
CA ILE A 24 -0.83 2.99 -9.00
C ILE A 24 -1.23 1.97 -7.93
N ALA A 25 -2.43 1.39 -8.02
CA ALA A 25 -2.89 0.38 -7.07
C ALA A 25 -1.95 -0.85 -7.08
N LYS A 26 -1.60 -1.34 -8.28
CA LYS A 26 -0.64 -2.46 -8.43
C LYS A 26 0.75 -2.13 -7.87
N GLN A 27 1.22 -0.91 -8.07
CA GLN A 27 2.50 -0.46 -7.51
C GLN A 27 2.47 -0.41 -5.98
N ILE A 28 1.38 0.10 -5.40
CA ILE A 28 1.19 0.12 -3.94
C ILE A 28 1.17 -1.30 -3.37
N GLU A 29 0.46 -2.23 -4.03
CA GLU A 29 0.43 -3.65 -3.62
C GLU A 29 1.81 -4.28 -3.65
N ALA A 30 2.57 -4.07 -4.73
CA ALA A 30 3.93 -4.60 -4.87
C ALA A 30 4.86 -4.05 -3.77
N ASN A 31 4.82 -2.75 -3.53
CA ASN A 31 5.63 -2.10 -2.51
C ASN A 31 5.22 -2.52 -1.08
N ALA A 32 3.92 -2.66 -0.83
CA ALA A 32 3.41 -3.15 0.45
C ALA A 32 3.84 -4.59 0.72
N LEU A 33 3.75 -5.47 -0.29
CA LEU A 33 4.20 -6.85 -0.17
C LEU A 33 5.71 -6.93 0.07
N TYR A 34 6.50 -6.14 -0.66
CA TYR A 34 7.94 -6.07 -0.46
C TYR A 34 8.28 -5.60 0.96
N ALA A 35 7.67 -4.52 1.44
CA ALA A 35 7.87 -4.03 2.80
C ALA A 35 7.47 -5.08 3.83
N TRP A 36 6.33 -5.77 3.62
CA TRP A 36 5.85 -6.81 4.51
C TRP A 36 6.79 -8.02 4.59
N GLN A 37 7.35 -8.45 3.46
CA GLN A 37 8.29 -9.59 3.40
C GLN A 37 9.64 -9.29 4.05
N ASN A 38 10.07 -8.03 4.00
CA ASN A 38 11.35 -7.57 4.56
C ASN A 38 11.25 -7.01 5.98
N ARG A 39 10.06 -7.00 6.57
CA ARG A 39 9.84 -6.54 7.95
C ARG A 39 10.50 -7.50 8.95
N HIS A 40 10.74 -7.03 10.18
CA HIS A 40 11.15 -7.94 11.24
C HIS A 40 9.99 -8.84 11.66
N THR A 41 10.21 -10.14 11.90
CA THR A 41 9.12 -11.12 12.11
C THR A 41 8.19 -10.81 13.29
N SER A 42 8.68 -10.05 14.28
CA SER A 42 7.90 -9.55 15.41
C SER A 42 7.02 -8.33 15.10
N GLU A 43 7.20 -7.69 13.94
CA GLU A 43 6.42 -6.52 13.53
C GLU A 43 5.05 -6.93 12.98
N SER A 44 4.01 -6.32 13.53
CA SER A 44 2.63 -6.44 13.05
C SER A 44 2.25 -5.36 12.04
N SER A 45 3.09 -4.34 11.88
CA SER A 45 2.92 -3.21 10.96
C SER A 45 4.28 -2.66 10.53
N VAL A 46 4.39 -2.25 9.27
CA VAL A 46 5.61 -1.62 8.73
C VAL A 46 5.24 -0.43 7.84
N ARG A 47 6.07 0.61 7.87
CA ARG A 47 5.93 1.81 7.03
C ARG A 47 6.80 1.69 5.79
N PHE A 48 6.29 2.12 4.65
CA PHE A 48 7.04 2.17 3.39
C PHE A 48 6.77 3.46 2.61
N ILE A 49 7.68 3.79 1.71
CA ILE A 49 7.56 4.94 0.80
C ILE A 49 7.01 4.43 -0.53
N ASN A 50 5.94 5.05 -1.02
CA ASN A 50 5.42 4.83 -2.36
C ASN A 50 5.66 6.06 -3.24
N LYS A 51 6.26 5.85 -4.42
CA LYS A 51 6.41 6.91 -5.43
C LYS A 51 5.11 7.00 -6.23
N MET A 52 4.56 8.21 -6.33
CA MET A 52 3.24 8.51 -6.90
C MET A 52 3.30 9.11 -8.31
N GLY A 53 4.51 9.34 -8.85
CA GLY A 53 4.73 10.07 -10.10
C GLY A 53 5.99 10.94 -9.98
N ASP A 54 6.16 11.91 -10.89
CA ASP A 54 7.34 12.77 -10.93
C ASP A 54 7.53 13.57 -9.64
N GLY A 55 8.50 13.16 -8.83
CA GLY A 55 8.91 13.84 -7.59
C GLY A 55 7.98 13.64 -6.38
N PHE A 56 6.81 13.03 -6.54
CA PHE A 56 5.86 12.87 -5.44
C PHE A 56 6.02 11.52 -4.75
N PHE A 57 6.15 11.57 -3.43
CA PHE A 57 6.24 10.39 -2.56
C PHE A 57 5.19 10.47 -1.45
N ARG A 58 4.70 9.30 -1.03
CA ARG A 58 3.78 9.15 0.10
C ARG A 58 4.29 8.06 1.03
N PHE A 59 4.20 8.31 2.34
CA PHE A 59 4.37 7.27 3.33
C PHE A 59 3.06 6.52 3.51
N LEU A 60 3.12 5.20 3.39
CA LEU A 60 2.01 4.28 3.64
C LEU A 60 2.44 3.27 4.70
N ASN A 61 1.46 2.64 5.34
CA ASN A 61 1.68 1.58 6.30
C ASN A 61 0.99 0.33 5.79
N VAL A 62 1.60 -0.83 6.01
CA VAL A 62 0.98 -2.13 5.81
C VAL A 62 0.92 -2.86 7.15
N LYS A 63 -0.27 -3.32 7.52
CA LYS A 63 -0.54 -4.00 8.78
C LYS A 63 -1.26 -5.31 8.52
N GLN A 64 -0.82 -6.38 9.18
CA GLN A 64 -1.56 -7.64 9.15
C GLN A 64 -2.82 -7.56 10.00
N GLN A 65 -3.91 -8.02 9.42
CA GLN A 65 -5.22 -8.14 10.04
C GLN A 65 -5.36 -9.52 10.73
N PRO A 66 -6.31 -9.67 11.67
CA PRO A 66 -6.54 -10.94 12.35
C PRO A 66 -6.87 -12.12 11.43
N ASP A 67 -7.45 -11.84 10.26
CA ASP A 67 -7.77 -12.84 9.22
C ASP A 67 -6.56 -13.24 8.35
N GLY A 68 -5.37 -12.72 8.64
CA GLY A 68 -4.14 -12.96 7.89
C GLY A 68 -3.98 -12.10 6.64
N SER A 69 -4.96 -11.26 6.29
CA SER A 69 -4.85 -10.29 5.20
C SER A 69 -3.96 -9.11 5.57
N LEU A 70 -3.49 -8.37 4.57
CA LEU A 70 -2.74 -7.13 4.76
C LEU A 70 -3.62 -5.92 4.46
N LEU A 71 -3.62 -4.94 5.34
CA LEU A 71 -4.27 -3.65 5.13
C LEU A 71 -3.20 -2.59 4.85
N VAL A 72 -3.32 -1.93 3.72
CA VAL A 72 -2.51 -0.76 3.36
C VAL A 72 -3.31 0.50 3.60
N TYR A 73 -2.76 1.40 4.41
CA TYR A 73 -3.44 2.63 4.82
C TYR A 73 -2.45 3.80 4.94
N ARG A 74 -3.01 5.00 4.89
CA ARG A 74 -2.32 6.26 5.19
C ARG A 74 -2.67 6.64 6.63
N ASN A 75 -1.65 6.99 7.42
CA ASN A 75 -1.81 7.47 8.81
C ASN A 75 -1.94 8.99 8.84
#